data_AF-A0A2L0RTB1-F1
#
_entry.id   AF-A0A2L0RTB1-F1
#
_cell.length_a   1.000
_cell.length_b   1.000
_cell.length_c   1.000
_cell.angle_alpha   90.00
_cell.angle_beta   90.00
_cell.angle_gamma   90.00
#
_symmetry.space_group_name_H-M   'P 1'
#
loop_
_entity.id
_entity.type
_entity.pdbx_description
1 polymer ?
#
loop_
_entity_poly.entity_id
_entity_poly.type
_entity_poly.pdbx_seq_one_letter_code
_entity_poly.pdbx_strand_id
1 'polypeptide(L)'
;MDIQRSCAKTFENRITTFDSETKETELKIELEETNPNYLSNFNIKRLNQKLEEIQHYKSLNLYVSSVNIESDVASYVRSIQSEYDFIICDSKCEVTQTTTIDIMNIADLVIFPYLDSALDLETVGEIDLLVKSNIIKNKYTNTIYRSILICDNTISKNEEAEFVQFFKSFYSESQPLLNHTIKKRKAYKEAIFAGKGVCEVKTTPSTVKAQNEFLAVAQEILNLLK
;
A
#
# COMPACT_ATOMS: atom_id res chain seq x y z
N MET A 1 -9.29 -34.83 28.51
CA MET A 1 -8.80 -33.60 29.18
C MET A 1 -8.38 -32.68 28.06
N ASP A 2 -9.35 -32.01 27.48
CA ASP A 2 -9.20 -31.28 26.22
C ASP A 2 -8.71 -29.86 26.48
N ILE A 3 -7.71 -29.42 25.71
CA ILE A 3 -7.55 -28.01 25.37
C ILE A 3 -7.30 -27.92 23.86
N GLN A 4 -8.32 -27.51 23.13
CA GLN A 4 -8.19 -27.05 21.75
C GLN A 4 -7.31 -25.81 21.70
N ARG A 5 -6.52 -25.67 20.61
CA ARG A 5 -6.28 -24.36 19.98
C ARG A 5 -5.96 -24.51 18.50
N SER A 6 -7.03 -24.70 17.72
CA SER A 6 -7.00 -24.38 16.29
C SER A 6 -6.89 -22.86 16.15
N CYS A 7 -5.91 -22.37 15.39
CA CYS A 7 -5.94 -21.03 14.81
C CYS A 7 -5.09 -20.96 13.53
N ALA A 8 -5.40 -21.82 12.56
CA ALA A 8 -4.97 -21.59 11.19
C ALA A 8 -5.86 -20.49 10.59
N LYS A 9 -5.30 -19.28 10.43
CA LYS A 9 -5.83 -18.26 9.54
C LYS A 9 -4.69 -17.67 8.71
N THR A 10 -4.60 -18.15 7.49
CA THR A 10 -3.80 -17.58 6.40
C THR A 10 -4.16 -16.11 6.23
N PHE A 11 -3.17 -15.22 6.11
CA PHE A 11 -3.40 -13.80 5.84
C PHE A 11 -2.52 -13.32 4.69
N GLU A 12 -3.20 -12.86 3.65
CA GLU A 12 -2.75 -12.60 2.28
C GLU A 12 -1.75 -11.44 2.17
N ASN A 13 -0.82 -11.54 1.21
CA ASN A 13 -0.08 -10.39 0.68
C ASN A 13 -0.82 -9.91 -0.60
N ARG A 14 -0.87 -8.61 -0.89
CA ARG A 14 -1.70 -8.06 -1.98
C ARG A 14 -0.97 -7.10 -2.89
N ILE A 15 -0.33 -7.65 -3.91
CA ILE A 15 -0.06 -6.92 -5.15
C ILE A 15 -1.32 -6.99 -6.02
N THR A 16 -1.37 -6.20 -7.07
CA THR A 16 -2.58 -6.01 -7.87
C THR A 16 -2.27 -6.29 -9.37
N THR A 17 -2.63 -7.48 -9.96
CA THR A 17 -3.00 -7.66 -11.43
C THR A 17 -4.41 -8.22 -11.87
N PHE A 18 -5.14 -7.59 -12.83
CA PHE A 18 -6.62 -7.62 -13.09
C PHE A 18 -6.83 -7.61 -14.61
N ASP A 19 -7.50 -8.61 -15.18
CA ASP A 19 -8.07 -8.43 -16.52
C ASP A 19 -9.48 -7.84 -16.35
N SER A 20 -9.66 -6.59 -16.79
CA SER A 20 -10.91 -5.87 -16.64
C SER A 20 -12.10 -6.51 -17.38
N GLU A 21 -11.89 -7.34 -18.42
CA GLU A 21 -12.97 -8.06 -19.11
C GLU A 21 -13.28 -9.39 -18.44
N THR A 22 -12.26 -10.23 -18.21
CA THR A 22 -12.44 -11.51 -17.50
C THR A 22 -12.98 -11.29 -16.08
N LYS A 23 -12.47 -10.30 -15.33
CA LYS A 23 -12.92 -10.03 -13.96
C LYS A 23 -14.31 -9.41 -13.87
N GLU A 24 -14.72 -8.59 -14.85
CA GLU A 24 -16.12 -8.13 -14.92
C GLU A 24 -17.07 -9.31 -15.16
N THR A 25 -16.64 -10.28 -15.97
CA THR A 25 -17.41 -11.50 -16.25
C THR A 25 -17.50 -12.40 -15.02
N GLU A 26 -16.38 -12.68 -14.35
CA GLU A 26 -16.34 -13.44 -13.09
C GLU A 26 -17.21 -12.81 -11.99
N LEU A 27 -17.14 -11.49 -11.80
CA LEU A 27 -17.93 -10.79 -10.78
C LEU A 27 -19.43 -10.75 -11.11
N LYS A 28 -19.82 -10.75 -12.39
CA LYS A 28 -21.23 -10.91 -12.79
C LYS A 28 -21.73 -12.32 -12.48
N ILE A 29 -20.93 -13.35 -12.78
CA ILE A 29 -21.24 -14.74 -12.42
C ILE A 29 -21.35 -14.88 -10.89
N GLU A 30 -20.41 -14.34 -10.12
CA GLU A 30 -20.49 -14.34 -8.64
C GLU A 30 -21.76 -13.62 -8.13
N LEU A 31 -22.18 -12.52 -8.78
CA LEU A 31 -23.42 -11.82 -8.44
C LEU A 31 -24.68 -12.66 -8.74
N GLU A 32 -24.70 -13.37 -9.88
CA GLU A 32 -25.79 -14.23 -10.32
C GLU A 32 -25.90 -15.52 -9.48
N GLU A 33 -24.76 -16.09 -9.07
CA GLU A 33 -24.69 -17.23 -8.16
C GLU A 33 -25.03 -16.86 -6.70
N THR A 34 -24.93 -15.58 -6.32
CA THR A 34 -25.27 -15.08 -4.97
C THR A 34 -26.79 -15.02 -4.73
N ASN A 35 -27.44 -16.16 -4.54
CA ASN A 35 -28.09 -16.47 -3.26
C ASN A 35 -28.87 -15.37 -2.48
N PRO A 36 -29.81 -14.55 -3.02
CA PRO A 36 -30.32 -13.38 -2.29
C PRO A 36 -31.05 -13.70 -0.96
N ASN A 37 -31.41 -14.97 -0.73
CA ASN A 37 -32.03 -15.42 0.52
C ASN A 37 -31.03 -15.87 1.61
N TYR A 38 -29.73 -16.01 1.30
CA TYR A 38 -28.79 -16.73 2.19
C TYR A 38 -27.55 -15.95 2.67
N LEU A 39 -27.24 -14.77 2.12
CA LEU A 39 -26.18 -13.90 2.66
C LEU A 39 -26.58 -12.41 2.62
N SER A 40 -25.95 -11.62 3.49
CA SER A 40 -26.39 -10.26 3.79
C SER A 40 -26.19 -9.28 2.63
N ASN A 41 -27.09 -8.28 2.54
CA ASN A 41 -27.05 -7.15 1.59
C ASN A 41 -25.68 -6.45 1.49
N PHE A 42 -24.81 -6.62 2.50
CA PHE A 42 -23.44 -6.13 2.52
C PHE A 42 -22.56 -6.73 1.41
N ASN A 43 -22.63 -8.04 1.17
CA ASN A 43 -21.79 -8.71 0.17
C ASN A 43 -22.21 -8.33 -1.26
N ILE A 44 -23.52 -8.36 -1.54
CA ILE A 44 -24.07 -7.93 -2.84
C ILE A 44 -23.70 -6.47 -3.13
N LYS A 45 -23.81 -5.58 -2.12
CA LYS A 45 -23.39 -4.17 -2.25
C LYS A 45 -21.89 -4.05 -2.59
N ARG A 46 -21.03 -4.83 -1.93
CA ARG A 46 -19.57 -4.83 -2.15
C ARG A 46 -19.20 -5.34 -3.56
N LEU A 47 -19.90 -6.35 -4.09
CA LEU A 47 -19.66 -6.86 -5.44
C LEU A 47 -20.12 -5.87 -6.52
N ASN A 48 -21.32 -5.31 -6.38
CA ASN A 48 -21.81 -4.26 -7.30
C ASN A 48 -20.87 -3.05 -7.34
N GLN A 49 -20.35 -2.62 -6.19
CA GLN A 49 -19.43 -1.48 -6.14
C GLN A 49 -18.12 -1.76 -6.90
N LYS A 50 -17.57 -2.98 -6.81
CA LYS A 50 -16.43 -3.39 -7.63
C LYS A 50 -16.74 -3.35 -9.13
N LEU A 51 -17.93 -3.78 -9.55
CA LEU A 51 -18.36 -3.71 -10.95
C LEU A 51 -18.44 -2.27 -11.46
N GLU A 52 -19.00 -1.35 -10.66
CA GLU A 52 -19.00 0.09 -10.96
C GLU A 52 -17.58 0.66 -11.09
N GLU A 53 -16.67 0.28 -10.18
CA GLU A 53 -15.27 0.68 -10.20
C GLU A 53 -14.55 0.18 -11.47
N ILE A 54 -14.76 -1.07 -11.88
CA ILE A 54 -14.20 -1.63 -13.13
C ILE A 54 -14.66 -0.85 -14.36
N GLN A 55 -15.96 -0.58 -14.46
CA GLN A 55 -16.53 0.15 -15.59
C GLN A 55 -16.03 1.59 -15.64
N HIS A 56 -15.82 2.21 -14.46
CA HIS A 56 -15.19 3.51 -14.37
C HIS A 56 -13.72 3.49 -14.85
N TYR A 57 -12.91 2.52 -14.39
CA TYR A 57 -11.51 2.40 -14.81
C TYR A 57 -11.38 2.13 -16.31
N LYS A 58 -12.23 1.27 -16.90
CA LYS A 58 -12.34 1.10 -18.36
C LYS A 58 -12.63 2.42 -19.07
N SER A 59 -13.56 3.24 -18.56
CA SER A 59 -13.90 4.54 -19.16
C SER A 59 -12.76 5.56 -19.14
N LEU A 60 -11.76 5.36 -18.27
CA LEU A 60 -10.54 6.16 -18.16
C LEU A 60 -9.35 5.55 -18.92
N ASN A 61 -9.54 4.41 -19.61
CA ASN A 61 -8.46 3.57 -20.15
C ASN A 61 -7.40 3.16 -19.10
N LEU A 62 -7.79 3.04 -17.82
CA LEU A 62 -6.89 2.71 -16.73
C LEU A 62 -6.93 1.20 -16.45
N TYR A 63 -5.81 0.50 -16.70
CA TYR A 63 -5.70 -0.94 -16.45
C TYR A 63 -5.22 -1.20 -14.99
N VAL A 64 -6.12 -1.01 -14.02
CA VAL A 64 -5.85 -1.15 -12.56
C VAL A 64 -5.89 -2.58 -12.11
N SER A 65 -4.85 -2.98 -11.36
CA SER A 65 -4.45 -4.38 -11.27
C SER A 65 -5.23 -5.14 -10.06
N SER A 66 -5.18 -6.50 -9.77
CA SER A 66 -5.57 -7.36 -8.57
C SER A 66 -5.00 -8.88 -8.38
N VAL A 67 -3.75 -9.22 -7.94
CA VAL A 67 -3.13 -10.61 -7.84
C VAL A 67 -2.12 -10.86 -6.69
N ASN A 68 -2.22 -12.03 -6.03
CA ASN A 68 -1.26 -12.54 -5.02
C ASN A 68 -0.20 -13.48 -5.65
N ILE A 69 1.07 -13.35 -5.24
CA ILE A 69 2.22 -14.12 -5.77
C ILE A 69 2.87 -14.90 -4.62
N GLU A 70 2.77 -16.22 -4.65
CA GLU A 70 3.40 -17.14 -3.67
C GLU A 70 4.76 -17.69 -4.15
N SER A 71 5.28 -17.17 -5.27
CA SER A 71 6.49 -17.63 -5.96
C SER A 71 7.50 -16.49 -6.17
N ASP A 72 8.48 -16.67 -7.06
CA ASP A 72 9.48 -15.64 -7.41
C ASP A 72 8.82 -14.36 -7.98
N VAL A 73 8.66 -13.37 -7.09
CA VAL A 73 8.08 -12.05 -7.40
C VAL A 73 8.92 -11.32 -8.46
N ALA A 74 10.26 -11.44 -8.42
CA ALA A 74 11.14 -10.77 -9.35
C ALA A 74 10.96 -11.29 -10.79
N SER A 75 10.76 -12.59 -10.97
CA SER A 75 10.45 -13.15 -12.28
C SER A 75 9.04 -12.80 -12.75
N TYR A 76 8.04 -12.75 -11.87
CA TYR A 76 6.69 -12.29 -12.23
C TYR A 76 6.68 -10.82 -12.68
N VAL A 77 7.22 -9.90 -11.88
CA VAL A 77 7.29 -8.46 -12.20
C VAL A 77 7.99 -8.25 -13.55
N ARG A 78 9.12 -8.93 -13.79
CA ARG A 78 9.84 -8.84 -15.09
C ARG A 78 9.03 -9.36 -16.29
N SER A 79 8.07 -10.27 -16.08
CA SER A 79 7.21 -10.76 -17.17
C SER A 79 6.11 -9.78 -17.57
N ILE A 80 5.68 -8.90 -16.65
CA ILE A 80 4.59 -7.94 -16.88
C ILE A 80 5.04 -6.48 -16.98
N GLN A 81 6.30 -6.15 -16.68
CA GLN A 81 6.81 -4.76 -16.62
C GLN A 81 6.64 -3.95 -17.92
N SER A 82 6.47 -4.60 -19.08
CA SER A 82 6.20 -3.92 -20.36
C SER A 82 4.71 -3.59 -20.59
N GLU A 83 3.81 -4.03 -19.71
CA GLU A 83 2.36 -3.88 -19.84
C GLU A 83 1.78 -2.77 -18.93
N TYR A 84 2.56 -2.27 -17.97
CA TYR A 84 2.12 -1.29 -16.97
C TYR A 84 3.12 -0.15 -16.82
N ASP A 85 2.62 1.10 -16.74
CA ASP A 85 3.45 2.26 -16.41
C ASP A 85 4.02 2.21 -14.98
N PHE A 86 3.28 1.58 -14.06
CA PHE A 86 3.65 1.45 -12.64
C PHE A 86 3.22 0.10 -12.08
N ILE A 87 4.12 -0.56 -11.33
CA ILE A 87 3.84 -1.77 -10.56
C ILE A 87 4.05 -1.47 -9.07
N ILE A 88 2.97 -1.51 -8.29
CA ILE A 88 3.02 -1.22 -6.84
C ILE A 88 3.10 -2.54 -6.06
N CYS A 89 4.22 -2.74 -5.35
CA CYS A 89 4.46 -3.92 -4.54
C CYS A 89 4.16 -3.66 -3.06
N ASP A 90 3.03 -4.17 -2.56
CA ASP A 90 2.73 -4.22 -1.12
C ASP A 90 3.26 -5.53 -0.50
N SER A 91 4.10 -5.41 0.53
CA SER A 91 4.74 -6.53 1.22
C SER A 91 4.72 -6.32 2.73
N LYS A 92 4.65 -7.42 3.48
CA LYS A 92 4.90 -7.38 4.92
C LYS A 92 6.33 -6.91 5.17
N CYS A 93 6.50 -6.02 6.14
CA CYS A 93 7.81 -5.53 6.56
C CYS A 93 8.48 -6.54 7.50
N GLU A 94 8.77 -7.74 7.01
CA GLU A 94 9.53 -8.76 7.72
C GLU A 94 10.96 -8.80 7.17
N VAL A 95 11.92 -8.37 8.00
CA VAL A 95 13.36 -8.22 7.67
C VAL A 95 14.00 -9.56 7.25
N THR A 96 13.42 -10.68 7.68
CA THR A 96 13.89 -12.04 7.40
C THR A 96 13.23 -12.69 6.19
N GLN A 97 12.18 -12.11 5.60
CA GLN A 97 11.53 -12.67 4.41
C GLN A 97 12.30 -12.31 3.14
N THR A 98 12.62 -13.34 2.35
CA THR A 98 13.26 -13.20 1.02
C THR A 98 12.45 -12.26 0.12
N THR A 99 11.12 -12.33 0.16
CA THR A 99 10.19 -11.49 -0.63
C THR A 99 10.44 -9.99 -0.46
N THR A 100 10.68 -9.51 0.77
CA THR A 100 10.98 -8.09 1.03
C THR A 100 12.27 -7.68 0.33
N ILE A 101 13.31 -8.52 0.43
CA ILE A 101 14.62 -8.29 -0.19
C ILE A 101 14.50 -8.37 -1.72
N ASP A 102 13.78 -9.34 -2.26
CA ASP A 102 13.57 -9.52 -3.70
C ASP A 102 12.84 -8.32 -4.32
N ILE A 103 11.82 -7.79 -3.64
CA ILE A 103 11.13 -6.54 -4.04
C ILE A 103 12.11 -5.35 -3.99
N MET A 104 12.90 -5.21 -2.93
CA MET A 104 13.92 -4.15 -2.84
C MET A 104 15.00 -4.26 -3.93
N ASN A 105 15.25 -5.45 -4.48
CA ASN A 105 16.25 -5.69 -5.52
C ASN A 105 15.76 -5.36 -6.94
N ILE A 106 14.45 -5.29 -7.15
CA ILE A 106 13.83 -5.03 -8.47
C ILE A 106 13.12 -3.67 -8.56
N ALA A 107 12.80 -3.04 -7.44
CA ALA A 107 12.05 -1.79 -7.42
C ALA A 107 12.92 -0.58 -7.79
N ASP A 108 12.36 0.34 -8.59
CA ASP A 108 12.95 1.66 -8.83
C ASP A 108 12.83 2.58 -7.61
N LEU A 109 11.77 2.40 -6.81
CA LEU A 109 11.48 3.18 -5.60
C LEU A 109 10.90 2.28 -4.51
N VAL A 110 11.47 2.35 -3.30
CA VAL A 110 10.97 1.70 -2.08
C VAL A 110 10.62 2.78 -1.06
N ILE A 111 9.42 2.67 -0.47
CA ILE A 111 8.91 3.63 0.51
C ILE A 111 8.58 2.89 1.81
N PHE A 112 9.19 3.31 2.91
CA PHE A 112 8.93 2.77 4.24
C PHE A 112 7.97 3.68 5.03
N PRO A 113 6.73 3.25 5.31
CA PRO A 113 5.80 3.98 6.15
C PRO A 113 6.09 3.73 7.63
N TYR A 114 6.28 4.81 8.39
CA TYR A 114 6.48 4.77 9.84
C TYR A 114 5.38 5.53 10.55
N LEU A 115 4.87 5.00 11.67
CA LEU A 115 4.01 5.78 12.56
C LEU A 115 4.87 6.71 13.44
N ASP A 116 4.25 7.78 13.95
CA ASP A 116 4.80 8.64 15.02
C ASP A 116 4.77 7.95 16.40
N SER A 117 5.27 6.72 16.48
CA SER A 117 5.28 5.88 17.67
C SER A 117 6.73 5.57 18.08
N ALA A 118 7.01 5.57 19.39
CA ALA A 118 8.34 5.23 19.90
C ALA A 118 8.78 3.80 19.52
N LEU A 119 7.82 2.87 19.42
CA LEU A 119 8.08 1.49 19.00
C LEU A 119 8.43 1.42 17.50
N ASP A 120 7.76 2.21 16.66
CA ASP A 120 8.10 2.31 15.24
C ASP A 120 9.52 2.87 15.09
N LEU A 121 9.87 3.92 15.86
CA LEU A 121 11.20 4.52 15.86
C LEU A 121 12.34 3.55 16.22
N GLU A 122 12.09 2.58 17.10
CA GLU A 122 13.04 1.49 17.40
C GLU A 122 13.26 0.59 16.18
N THR A 123 12.20 0.24 15.44
CA THR A 123 12.31 -0.60 14.23
C THR A 123 12.99 0.09 13.04
N VAL A 124 13.03 1.43 12.99
CA VAL A 124 13.70 2.15 11.89
C VAL A 124 15.18 1.79 11.80
N GLY A 125 15.85 1.49 12.93
CA GLY A 125 17.24 1.07 12.95
C GLY A 125 17.49 -0.27 12.24
N GLU A 126 16.57 -1.22 12.36
CA GLU A 126 16.67 -2.52 11.66
C GLU A 126 16.47 -2.35 10.15
N ILE A 127 15.53 -1.47 9.75
CA ILE A 127 15.28 -1.16 8.34
C ILE A 127 16.44 -0.36 7.72
N ASP A 128 17.03 0.58 8.44
CA ASP A 128 18.24 1.30 7.99
C ASP A 128 19.41 0.35 7.74
N LEU A 129 19.63 -0.62 8.63
CA LEU A 129 20.64 -1.67 8.44
C LEU A 129 20.31 -2.58 7.25
N LEU A 130 19.03 -2.91 7.02
CA LEU A 130 18.58 -3.68 5.86
C LEU A 130 18.83 -2.91 4.55
N VAL A 131 18.44 -1.63 4.48
CA VAL A 131 18.63 -0.74 3.33
C VAL A 131 20.12 -0.57 3.02
N LYS A 132 20.93 -0.21 4.02
CA LYS A 132 22.40 -0.09 3.86
C LYS A 132 23.02 -1.41 3.41
N SER A 133 22.58 -2.55 3.96
CA SER A 133 23.05 -3.87 3.53
C SER A 133 22.64 -4.21 2.10
N ASN A 134 21.44 -3.80 1.67
CA ASN A 134 20.97 -3.98 0.30
C ASN A 134 21.82 -3.15 -0.67
N ILE A 135 21.98 -1.84 -0.42
CA ILE A 135 22.83 -0.92 -1.20
C ILE A 135 24.27 -1.45 -1.34
N ILE A 136 24.85 -1.99 -0.27
CA ILE A 136 26.22 -2.55 -0.28
C ILE A 136 26.32 -3.82 -1.13
N LYS A 137 25.30 -4.68 -1.13
CA LYS A 137 25.25 -5.92 -1.92
C LYS A 137 24.92 -5.65 -3.40
N ASN A 138 23.95 -4.78 -3.64
CA ASN A 138 23.39 -4.45 -4.95
C ASN A 138 23.87 -3.08 -5.43
N LYS A 139 25.19 -2.89 -5.51
CA LYS A 139 25.83 -1.63 -5.98
C LYS A 139 25.47 -1.19 -7.41
N TYR A 140 24.63 -1.95 -8.10
CA TYR A 140 24.19 -1.74 -9.48
C TYR A 140 22.69 -1.44 -9.59
N THR A 141 21.91 -1.50 -8.49
CA THR A 141 20.52 -1.04 -8.51
C THR A 141 20.47 0.46 -8.25
N ASN A 142 19.74 1.20 -9.10
CA ASN A 142 19.47 2.62 -8.92
C ASN A 142 18.27 2.88 -7.99
N THR A 143 17.90 1.88 -7.16
CA THR A 143 16.72 1.91 -6.30
C THR A 143 16.76 3.11 -5.36
N ILE A 144 15.73 3.95 -5.47
CA ILE A 144 15.52 5.10 -4.60
C ILE A 144 14.86 4.59 -3.32
N TYR A 145 15.48 4.82 -2.16
CA TYR A 145 14.87 4.54 -0.87
C TYR A 145 14.32 5.83 -0.24
N ARG A 146 13.09 5.78 0.29
CA ARG A 146 12.44 6.89 0.99
C ARG A 146 11.68 6.40 2.21
N SER A 147 11.46 7.32 3.14
CA SER A 147 10.61 7.12 4.31
C SER A 147 9.41 8.05 4.27
N ILE A 148 8.27 7.66 4.83
CA ILE A 148 7.11 8.53 5.02
C ILE A 148 6.59 8.43 6.46
N LEU A 149 6.29 9.58 7.07
CA LEU A 149 5.75 9.64 8.43
C LEU A 149 4.21 9.71 8.39
N ILE A 150 3.58 8.82 9.14
CA ILE A 150 2.14 8.73 9.34
C ILE A 150 1.84 9.17 10.79
N CYS A 151 1.62 10.47 10.97
CA CYS A 151 1.35 11.04 12.28
C CYS A 151 -0.09 10.83 12.74
N ASP A 152 -0.32 10.86 14.05
CA ASP A 152 -1.64 11.12 14.60
C ASP A 152 -2.19 12.47 14.13
N ASN A 153 -3.52 12.57 14.04
CA ASN A 153 -4.20 13.81 13.64
C ASN A 153 -4.47 14.76 14.82
N THR A 154 -4.12 14.35 16.04
CA THR A 154 -4.28 15.12 17.29
C THR A 154 -2.99 15.76 17.79
N ILE A 155 -1.81 15.28 17.38
CA ILE A 155 -0.53 15.89 17.79
C ILE A 155 -0.41 17.33 17.28
N SER A 156 0.29 18.16 18.06
CA SER A 156 0.61 19.53 17.69
C SER A 156 1.65 19.60 16.57
N LYS A 157 1.75 20.76 15.93
CA LYS A 157 2.78 21.03 14.91
C LYS A 157 4.21 20.97 15.48
N ASN A 158 4.38 21.23 16.78
CA ASN A 158 5.68 21.20 17.43
C ASN A 158 6.13 19.76 17.63
N GLU A 159 5.26 18.90 18.17
CA GLU A 159 5.51 17.46 18.30
C GLU A 159 5.80 16.82 16.92
N GLU A 160 5.04 17.18 15.88
CA GLU A 160 5.34 16.72 14.51
C GLU A 160 6.72 17.17 14.03
N ALA A 161 7.11 18.43 14.27
CA ALA A 161 8.42 18.94 13.89
C ALA A 161 9.55 18.24 14.66
N GLU A 162 9.35 17.94 15.94
CA GLU A 162 10.29 17.18 16.78
C GLU A 162 10.46 15.74 16.27
N PHE A 163 9.36 15.04 15.94
CA PHE A 163 9.42 13.71 15.31
C PHE A 163 10.13 13.72 13.96
N VAL A 164 9.85 14.71 13.09
CA VAL A 164 10.52 14.87 11.79
C VAL A 164 12.01 15.17 11.97
N GLN A 165 12.38 16.00 12.96
CA GLN A 165 13.78 16.30 13.28
C GLN A 165 14.52 15.07 13.84
N PHE A 166 13.88 14.32 14.74
CA PHE A 166 14.39 13.05 15.24
C PHE A 166 14.67 12.09 14.08
N PHE A 167 13.68 11.82 13.23
CA PHE A 167 13.82 10.90 12.09
C PHE A 167 14.98 11.32 11.17
N LYS A 168 15.07 12.62 10.84
CA LYS A 168 16.16 13.17 10.01
C LYS A 168 17.54 13.02 10.66
N SER A 169 17.65 13.06 11.98
CA SER A 169 18.93 12.94 12.69
C SER A 169 19.55 11.53 12.66
N PHE A 170 18.73 10.49 12.46
CA PHE A 170 19.20 9.10 12.45
C PHE A 170 19.20 8.44 11.05
N TYR A 171 18.28 8.81 10.15
CA TYR A 171 17.95 7.99 8.97
C TYR A 171 17.94 8.75 7.63
N SER A 172 18.42 9.99 7.62
CA SER A 172 18.34 10.86 6.43
C SER A 172 19.28 10.48 5.28
N GLU A 173 20.35 9.71 5.52
CA GLU A 173 21.34 9.35 4.48
C GLU A 173 20.91 8.18 3.58
N SER A 174 20.31 7.14 4.19
CA SER A 174 19.95 5.88 3.51
C SER A 174 18.54 5.92 2.94
N GLN A 175 17.58 6.49 3.67
CA GLN A 175 16.16 6.52 3.31
C GLN A 175 15.51 7.88 3.64
N PRO A 176 15.88 8.96 2.94
CA PRO A 176 15.35 10.31 3.18
C PRO A 176 13.84 10.35 3.36
N LEU A 177 13.38 11.12 4.36
CA LEU A 177 11.96 11.36 4.58
C LEU A 177 11.37 12.20 3.43
N LEU A 178 10.19 11.82 2.94
CA LEU A 178 9.37 12.66 2.08
C LEU A 178 9.01 13.99 2.78
N ASN A 179 8.77 15.02 1.98
CA ASN A 179 8.43 16.36 2.48
C ASN A 179 7.00 16.41 3.05
N HIS A 180 6.10 15.58 2.54
CA HIS A 180 4.71 15.49 3.01
C HIS A 180 4.50 14.33 3.98
N THR A 181 3.73 14.57 5.03
CA THR A 181 3.27 13.57 6.01
C THR A 181 1.81 13.20 5.77
N ILE A 182 1.42 11.99 6.17
CA ILE A 182 0.01 11.57 6.22
C ILE A 182 -0.50 11.68 7.65
N LYS A 183 -1.74 12.14 7.86
CA LYS A 183 -2.38 12.11 9.18
C LYS A 183 -3.31 10.91 9.31
N LYS A 184 -3.36 10.29 10.51
CA LYS A 184 -4.29 9.22 10.90
C LYS A 184 -5.73 9.76 10.96
N ARG A 185 -6.36 9.95 9.80
CA ARG A 185 -7.72 10.53 9.68
C ARG A 185 -8.79 9.45 9.63
N LYS A 186 -9.94 9.73 10.25
CA LYS A 186 -11.16 8.88 10.17
C LYS A 186 -11.55 8.57 8.72
N ALA A 187 -11.36 9.53 7.81
CA ALA A 187 -11.62 9.40 6.38
C ALA A 187 -10.94 8.18 5.73
N TYR A 188 -9.70 7.83 6.11
CA TYR A 188 -9.03 6.63 5.60
C TYR A 188 -9.74 5.35 6.05
N LYS A 189 -10.16 5.27 7.33
CA LYS A 189 -10.93 4.14 7.86
C LYS A 189 -12.31 4.04 7.20
N GLU A 190 -12.98 5.17 6.98
CA GLU A 190 -14.28 5.23 6.29
C GLU A 190 -14.17 4.78 4.83
N ALA A 191 -13.09 5.16 4.13
CA ALA A 191 -12.81 4.69 2.78
C ALA A 191 -12.56 3.17 2.76
N ILE A 192 -11.70 2.64 3.65
CA ILE A 192 -11.44 1.20 3.78
C ILE A 192 -12.73 0.41 4.07
N PHE A 193 -13.60 0.88 4.97
CA PHE A 193 -14.89 0.23 5.24
C PHE A 193 -15.87 0.31 4.06
N ALA A 194 -15.75 1.32 3.20
CA ALA A 194 -16.45 1.38 1.93
C ALA A 194 -15.76 0.55 0.83
N GLY A 195 -14.59 -0.06 1.07
CA GLY A 195 -13.81 -0.76 0.04
C GLY A 195 -13.13 0.16 -0.97
N LYS A 196 -12.96 1.45 -0.64
CA LYS A 196 -12.46 2.52 -1.51
C LYS A 196 -11.13 3.10 -1.01
N GLY A 197 -10.37 3.69 -1.93
CA GLY A 197 -9.30 4.65 -1.63
C GLY A 197 -9.85 6.01 -1.16
N VAL A 198 -9.01 6.80 -0.49
CA VAL A 198 -9.43 8.08 0.11
C VAL A 198 -9.87 9.14 -0.92
N CYS A 199 -9.39 9.03 -2.17
CA CYS A 199 -9.79 9.90 -3.27
C CYS A 199 -11.07 9.45 -3.99
N GLU A 200 -11.50 8.20 -3.78
CA GLU A 200 -12.71 7.62 -4.40
C GLU A 200 -13.96 7.78 -3.52
N VAL A 201 -13.81 8.17 -2.25
CA VAL A 201 -14.94 8.60 -1.41
C VAL A 201 -15.35 10.04 -1.73
N LYS A 202 -16.65 10.32 -1.57
CA LYS A 202 -17.21 11.66 -1.78
C LYS A 202 -16.41 12.73 -1.01
N THR A 203 -16.00 13.79 -1.70
CA THR A 203 -15.39 14.95 -1.06
C THR A 203 -16.39 15.65 -0.14
N THR A 204 -15.99 15.80 1.12
CA THR A 204 -16.70 16.49 2.19
C THR A 204 -15.70 17.33 3.00
N PRO A 205 -16.16 18.23 3.88
CA PRO A 205 -15.26 18.94 4.79
C PRO A 205 -14.40 18.04 5.70
N SER A 206 -14.80 16.78 5.92
CA SER A 206 -14.02 15.80 6.70
C SER A 206 -13.03 14.98 5.86
N THR A 207 -13.32 14.71 4.58
CA THR A 207 -12.46 13.91 3.70
C THR A 207 -11.42 14.74 2.95
N VAL A 208 -11.72 16.01 2.61
CA VAL A 208 -10.85 16.87 1.78
C VAL A 208 -9.41 17.00 2.32
N LYS A 209 -9.22 17.04 3.64
CA LYS A 209 -7.86 17.10 4.23
C LYS A 209 -7.06 15.83 3.97
N ALA A 210 -7.69 14.67 4.06
CA ALA A 210 -7.06 13.39 3.78
C ALA A 210 -6.76 13.21 2.28
N GLN A 211 -7.68 13.66 1.41
CA GLN A 211 -7.49 13.70 -0.04
C GLN A 211 -6.29 14.56 -0.43
N ASN A 212 -6.19 15.78 0.13
CA ASN A 212 -5.08 16.68 -0.16
C ASN A 212 -3.72 16.13 0.33
N GLU A 213 -3.67 15.53 1.52
CA GLU A 213 -2.46 14.87 2.06
C GLU A 213 -2.01 13.71 1.17
N PHE A 214 -2.93 12.83 0.79
CA PHE A 214 -2.65 11.70 -0.09
C PHE A 214 -2.16 12.15 -1.48
N LEU A 215 -2.82 13.14 -2.09
CA LEU A 215 -2.44 13.66 -3.40
C LEU A 215 -1.08 14.37 -3.38
N ALA A 216 -0.75 15.08 -2.29
CA ALA A 216 0.56 15.71 -2.15
C ALA A 216 1.70 14.68 -2.06
N VAL A 217 1.50 13.62 -1.27
CA VAL A 217 2.43 12.49 -1.19
C VAL A 217 2.54 11.75 -2.54
N ALA A 218 1.42 11.43 -3.18
CA ALA A 218 1.41 10.76 -4.49
C ALA A 218 2.14 11.59 -5.56
N GLN A 219 1.95 12.91 -5.56
CA GLN A 219 2.64 13.82 -6.48
C GLN A 219 4.16 13.88 -6.21
N GLU A 220 4.57 13.81 -4.94
CA GLU A 220 5.99 13.73 -4.56
C GLU A 220 6.63 12.42 -5.02
N ILE A 221 5.95 11.29 -4.81
CA ILE A 221 6.36 9.96 -5.31
C ILE A 221 6.54 9.97 -6.83
N LEU A 222 5.54 10.47 -7.56
CA LEU A 222 5.60 10.60 -9.03
C LEU A 222 6.70 11.56 -9.52
N ASN A 223 7.23 12.45 -8.67
CA ASN A 223 8.34 13.32 -9.02
C ASN A 223 9.71 12.68 -8.74
N LEU A 224 9.78 11.58 -7.98
CA LEU A 224 10.99 10.78 -7.78
C LEU A 224 11.21 9.75 -8.90
N LEU A 225 10.16 9.43 -9.66
CA LEU A 225 10.16 8.46 -10.77
C LEU A 225 10.30 9.12 -12.16
N LYS A 226 10.78 10.37 -12.22
CA LYS A 226 11.00 11.17 -13.43
C LYS A 226 12.48 11.49 -13.63
#